data_AF-A0A1Q3EEQ1-F1
#
_entry.id   AF-A0A1Q3EEQ1-F1
#
_cell.length_a   1.000
_cell.length_b   1.000
_cell.length_c   1.000
_cell.angle_alpha   90.00
_cell.angle_beta   90.00
_cell.angle_gamma   90.00
#
_symmetry.space_group_name_H-M   'P 1'
#
loop_
_entity.id
_entity.type
_entity.pdbx_description
1 polymer ?
#
loop_
_entity_poly.entity_id
_entity_poly.type
_entity_poly.pdbx_seq_one_letter_code
_entity_poly.pdbx_strand_id
1 'polypeptide(L)'
;MRKHIAKAMKTRSKSIQAAMKAYNEAAAALRPPRRIIQWEEVLDLTFLSEFDLLHDSREDIRERQWATPKNRQIMLEFFKLIQAEEELQRLHVEIRRLLTFMHDEEHELHIKCTALEVDNPPLALQLQQHFQERIRFNALHRHHLFAIKKLPGFDPHNINYFCIGTYVGQQNSMAVDEVEESGDVWFEDDEDDLNARWTTVVDTATADAL
;
A
#
# COMPACT_ATOMS: atom_id res chain seq x y z
N MET A 1 18.46 1.97 -18.48
CA MET A 1 17.45 2.60 -17.58
C MET A 1 18.03 3.12 -16.26
N ARG A 2 18.57 2.28 -15.35
CA ARG A 2 19.13 2.71 -14.04
C ARG A 2 20.12 3.89 -14.09
N LYS A 3 21.04 3.89 -15.06
CA LYS A 3 22.02 4.99 -15.26
C LYS A 3 21.35 6.33 -15.59
N HIS A 4 20.25 6.31 -16.34
CA HIS A 4 19.51 7.53 -16.72
C HIS A 4 18.74 8.10 -15.52
N ILE A 5 18.13 7.23 -14.70
CA ILE A 5 17.45 7.64 -13.46
C ILE A 5 18.45 8.30 -12.50
N ALA A 6 19.60 7.65 -12.27
CA ALA A 6 20.65 8.21 -11.40
C ALA A 6 21.16 9.57 -11.91
N LYS A 7 21.34 9.72 -13.23
CA LYS A 7 21.73 10.99 -13.85
C LYS A 7 20.65 12.06 -13.67
N ALA A 8 19.38 11.73 -13.89
CA ALA A 8 18.26 12.64 -13.73
C ALA A 8 18.13 13.14 -12.28
N MET A 9 18.22 12.24 -11.29
CA MET A 9 18.19 12.61 -9.87
C MET A 9 19.34 13.55 -9.50
N LYS A 10 20.56 13.25 -9.97
CA LYS A 10 21.73 14.11 -9.73
C LYS A 10 21.56 15.49 -10.36
N THR A 11 21.03 15.56 -11.57
CA THR A 11 20.74 16.84 -12.24
C THR A 11 19.70 17.64 -11.45
N ARG A 12 18.59 17.01 -11.04
CA ARG A 12 17.53 17.67 -10.26
C ARG A 12 18.06 18.20 -8.93
N SER A 13 18.82 17.40 -8.18
CA SER A 13 19.43 17.82 -6.90
C SER A 13 20.34 19.05 -7.08
N LYS A 14 21.19 19.06 -8.12
CA LYS A 14 22.02 20.23 -8.45
C LYS A 14 21.20 21.46 -8.80
N SER A 15 20.12 21.31 -9.56
CA SER A 15 19.23 22.42 -9.90
C SER A 15 18.57 23.02 -8.66
N ILE A 16 18.11 22.19 -7.71
CA ILE A 16 17.52 22.65 -6.45
C ILE A 16 18.57 23.40 -5.61
N GLN A 17 19.81 22.86 -5.49
CA GLN A 17 20.90 23.53 -4.78
C GLN A 17 21.25 24.90 -5.39
N ALA A 18 21.28 24.99 -6.73
CA ALA A 18 21.52 26.25 -7.44
C ALA A 18 20.40 27.27 -7.19
N ALA A 19 19.14 26.83 -7.26
CA ALA A 19 17.98 27.67 -6.97
C ALA A 19 17.98 28.17 -5.50
N MET A 20 18.32 27.29 -4.55
CA MET A 20 18.45 27.64 -3.14
C MET A 20 19.55 28.69 -2.92
N LYS A 21 20.71 28.55 -3.59
CA LYS A 21 21.79 29.55 -3.54
C LYS A 21 21.32 30.91 -4.06
N ALA A 22 20.67 30.94 -5.24
CA ALA A 22 20.15 32.17 -5.82
C ALA A 22 19.08 32.83 -4.92
N TYR A 23 18.20 32.03 -4.31
CA TYR A 23 17.24 32.52 -3.32
C TYR A 23 17.95 33.15 -2.11
N ASN A 24 18.94 32.46 -1.53
CA ASN A 24 19.65 32.95 -0.34
C ASN A 24 20.42 34.26 -0.62
N GLU A 25 21.02 34.38 -1.80
CA GLU A 25 21.67 35.63 -2.26
C GLU A 25 20.66 36.78 -2.37
N ALA A 26 19.50 36.53 -3.00
CA ALA A 26 18.44 37.54 -3.11
C ALA A 26 17.82 37.90 -1.75
N ALA A 27 17.61 36.91 -0.88
CA ALA A 27 17.07 37.10 0.46
C ALA A 27 17.96 38.00 1.33
N ALA A 28 19.28 37.85 1.22
CA ALA A 28 20.26 38.69 1.92
C ALA A 28 20.30 40.14 1.40
N ALA A 29 19.99 40.37 0.12
CA ALA A 29 20.00 41.68 -0.49
C ALA A 29 18.77 42.55 -0.14
N LEU A 30 17.71 41.95 0.41
CA LEU A 30 16.48 42.66 0.81
C LEU A 30 16.68 43.49 2.08
N ARG A 31 15.81 44.50 2.28
CA ARG A 31 15.77 45.34 3.49
C ARG A 31 14.37 45.29 4.11
N PRO A 32 14.20 44.66 5.30
CA PRO A 32 15.21 43.92 6.05
C PRO A 32 15.63 42.61 5.34
N PRO A 33 16.84 42.08 5.65
CA PRO A 33 17.27 40.78 5.13
C PRO A 33 16.26 39.69 5.49
N ARG A 34 15.95 38.80 4.53
CA ARG A 34 15.06 37.66 4.74
C ARG A 34 15.82 36.41 5.19
N ARG A 35 15.07 35.45 5.75
CA ARG A 35 15.59 34.15 6.20
C ARG A 35 16.22 33.38 5.03
N ILE A 36 17.43 32.88 5.27
CA ILE A 36 18.13 31.91 4.40
C ILE A 36 17.63 30.50 4.65
N ILE A 37 17.62 29.67 3.60
CA ILE A 37 17.19 28.27 3.64
C ILE A 37 18.44 27.38 3.57
N GLN A 38 18.52 26.39 4.46
CA GLN A 38 19.58 25.37 4.47
C GLN A 38 19.15 24.13 3.69
N TRP A 39 20.12 23.35 3.21
CA TRP A 39 19.83 22.14 2.43
C TRP A 39 19.07 21.10 3.25
N GLU A 40 19.42 20.94 4.52
CA GLU A 40 18.78 20.04 5.47
C GLU A 40 17.29 20.38 5.65
N GLU A 41 16.97 21.68 5.74
CA GLU A 41 15.59 22.14 5.85
C GLU A 41 14.77 21.83 4.60
N VAL A 42 15.37 21.93 3.41
CA VAL A 42 14.72 21.52 2.16
C VAL A 42 14.43 20.03 2.17
N LEU A 43 15.40 19.20 2.61
CA LEU A 43 15.23 17.75 2.71
C LEU A 43 14.11 17.39 3.68
N ASP A 44 14.09 18.01 4.86
CA ASP A 44 13.08 17.76 5.89
C ASP A 44 11.66 18.10 5.43
N LEU A 45 11.50 19.01 4.47
CA LEU A 45 10.21 19.43 3.92
C LEU A 45 9.88 18.79 2.57
N THR A 46 10.75 17.94 2.00
CA THR A 46 10.48 17.29 0.70
C THR A 46 9.19 16.46 0.71
N PHE A 47 8.82 15.87 1.84
CA PHE A 47 7.57 15.10 1.95
C PHE A 47 6.33 15.97 1.69
N LEU A 48 6.37 17.29 1.95
CA LEU A 48 5.26 18.19 1.65
C LEU A 48 5.03 18.34 0.14
N SER A 49 6.07 18.12 -0.66
CA SER A 49 5.96 18.11 -2.13
C SER A 49 5.28 16.86 -2.68
N GLU A 50 5.01 15.84 -1.84
CA GLU A 50 4.25 14.66 -2.25
C GLU A 50 2.73 14.91 -2.25
N PHE A 51 2.29 16.05 -1.71
CA PHE A 51 0.88 16.42 -1.66
C PHE A 51 0.59 17.51 -2.69
N ASP A 52 0.29 17.10 -3.91
CA ASP A 52 -0.05 18.02 -5.01
C ASP A 52 -1.23 18.95 -4.65
N LEU A 53 -2.15 18.50 -3.79
CA LEU A 53 -3.27 19.28 -3.27
C LEU A 53 -2.84 20.56 -2.52
N LEU A 54 -1.64 20.55 -1.92
CA LEU A 54 -1.11 21.71 -1.17
C LEU A 54 -0.50 22.77 -2.08
N HIS A 55 -0.28 22.45 -3.36
CA HIS A 55 0.26 23.42 -4.31
C HIS A 55 -0.73 24.55 -4.62
N ASP A 56 -2.04 24.23 -4.60
CA ASP A 56 -3.09 25.16 -5.01
C ASP A 56 -3.58 26.06 -3.87
N SER A 57 -3.41 25.67 -2.61
CA SER A 57 -3.91 26.44 -1.45
C SER A 57 -3.11 27.71 -1.16
N ARG A 58 -1.90 27.87 -1.71
CA ARG A 58 -0.98 29.02 -1.51
C ARG A 58 -0.81 29.45 -0.04
N GLU A 59 -1.14 28.57 0.90
CA GLU A 59 -1.10 28.84 2.32
C GLU A 59 0.24 28.40 2.90
N ASP A 60 0.79 29.17 3.83
CA ASP A 60 2.01 28.76 4.53
C ASP A 60 1.68 27.68 5.56
N ILE A 61 1.85 26.44 5.15
CA ILE A 61 1.56 25.26 5.97
C ILE A 61 2.69 24.89 6.93
N ARG A 62 3.85 25.56 6.88
CA ARG A 62 5.04 25.17 7.66
C ARG A 62 4.81 25.27 9.17
N GLU A 63 3.91 26.14 9.60
CA GLU A 63 3.54 26.32 11.00
C GLU A 63 2.47 25.32 11.47
N ARG A 64 1.89 24.54 10.55
CA ARG A 64 0.89 23.54 10.90
C ARG A 64 1.56 22.38 11.65
N GLN A 65 0.91 21.90 12.70
CA GLN A 65 1.45 20.81 13.53
C GLN A 65 1.68 19.53 12.72
N TRP A 66 0.84 19.23 11.72
CA TRP A 66 0.99 18.06 10.85
C TRP A 66 2.13 18.20 9.82
N ALA A 67 2.59 19.42 9.53
CA ALA A 67 3.73 19.69 8.65
C ALA A 67 5.08 19.58 9.38
N THR A 68 5.06 19.38 10.70
CA THR A 68 6.27 19.07 11.46
C THR A 68 6.68 17.61 11.23
N PRO A 69 7.92 17.31 10.78
CA PRO A 69 8.34 15.94 10.46
C PRO A 69 8.15 14.95 11.62
N LYS A 70 8.46 15.38 12.86
CA LYS A 70 8.28 14.56 14.06
C LYS A 70 6.82 14.19 14.31
N ASN A 71 5.92 15.17 14.21
CA ASN A 71 4.49 14.94 14.40
C ASN A 71 3.93 14.05 13.29
N ARG A 72 4.43 14.20 12.06
CA ARG A 72 4.07 13.32 10.95
C ARG A 72 4.51 11.88 11.19
N GLN A 73 5.71 11.65 11.72
CA GLN A 73 6.17 10.31 12.10
C GLN A 73 5.24 9.68 13.14
N ILE A 74 4.91 10.42 14.21
CA ILE A 74 3.99 9.95 15.25
C ILE A 74 2.62 9.63 14.64
N MET A 75 2.09 10.53 13.81
CA MET A 75 0.81 10.35 13.12
C MET A 75 0.80 9.13 12.21
N LEU A 76 1.89 8.88 11.46
CA LEU A 76 2.03 7.70 10.62
C LEU A 76 2.01 6.42 11.46
N GLU A 77 2.75 6.37 12.57
CA GLU A 77 2.74 5.20 13.46
C GLU A 77 1.37 5.01 14.13
N PHE A 78 0.72 6.09 14.53
CA PHE A 78 -0.64 6.08 15.08
C PHE A 78 -1.66 5.52 14.07
N PHE A 79 -1.65 6.01 12.83
CA PHE A 79 -2.57 5.51 11.81
C PHE A 79 -2.25 4.08 11.38
N LYS A 80 -0.98 3.68 11.33
CA LYS A 80 -0.61 2.26 11.14
C LYS A 80 -1.19 1.39 12.24
N LEU A 81 -1.16 1.85 13.50
CA LEU A 81 -1.70 1.11 14.63
C LEU A 81 -3.23 0.99 14.53
N ILE A 82 -3.94 2.07 14.21
CA ILE A 82 -5.40 2.03 14.02
C ILE A 82 -5.77 1.10 12.87
N GLN A 83 -5.10 1.23 11.73
CA GLN A 83 -5.39 0.44 10.54
C GLN A 83 -4.94 -1.02 10.66
N ALA A 84 -4.07 -1.35 11.62
CA ALA A 84 -3.60 -2.72 11.81
C ALA A 84 -4.74 -3.68 12.14
N GLU A 85 -5.77 -3.22 12.86
CA GLU A 85 -6.94 -4.05 13.19
C GLU A 85 -7.76 -4.40 11.94
N GLU A 86 -8.01 -3.41 11.08
CA GLU A 86 -8.70 -3.61 9.80
C GLU A 86 -7.87 -4.48 8.85
N GLU A 87 -6.56 -4.20 8.78
CA GLU A 87 -5.64 -4.96 7.94
C GLU A 87 -5.54 -6.40 8.40
N LEU A 88 -5.59 -6.68 9.70
CA LEU A 88 -5.64 -8.05 10.22
C LEU A 88 -6.87 -8.81 9.69
N GLN A 89 -8.05 -8.18 9.66
CA GLN A 89 -9.26 -8.78 9.11
C GLN A 89 -9.14 -9.04 7.61
N ARG A 90 -8.58 -8.08 6.86
CA ARG A 90 -8.32 -8.24 5.41
C ARG A 90 -7.34 -9.37 5.13
N LEU A 91 -6.25 -9.43 5.89
CA LEU A 91 -5.24 -10.48 5.77
C LEU A 91 -5.82 -11.87 5.98
N HIS A 92 -6.73 -12.06 6.94
CA HIS A 92 -7.42 -13.34 7.12
C HIS A 92 -8.18 -13.79 5.86
N VAL A 93 -8.89 -12.88 5.20
CA VAL A 93 -9.59 -13.16 3.93
C VAL A 93 -8.58 -13.47 2.82
N GLU A 94 -7.51 -12.68 2.71
CA GLU A 94 -6.49 -12.87 1.68
C GLU A 94 -5.68 -14.16 1.85
N ILE A 95 -5.42 -14.58 3.09
CA ILE A 95 -4.79 -15.88 3.38
C ILE A 95 -5.65 -17.01 2.83
N ARG A 96 -6.97 -16.98 3.09
CA ARG A 96 -7.90 -17.97 2.56
C ARG A 96 -7.92 -17.93 1.03
N ARG A 97 -8.01 -16.74 0.42
CA ARG A 97 -8.01 -16.57 -1.04
C ARG A 97 -6.74 -17.12 -1.67
N LEU A 98 -5.58 -16.82 -1.11
CA LEU A 98 -4.30 -17.30 -1.61
C LEU A 98 -4.17 -18.82 -1.48
N LEU A 99 -4.63 -19.42 -0.38
CA LEU A 99 -4.67 -20.88 -0.22
C LEU A 99 -5.57 -21.55 -1.27
N THR A 100 -6.74 -20.99 -1.51
CA THR A 100 -7.67 -21.46 -2.56
C THR A 100 -7.04 -21.33 -3.94
N PHE A 101 -6.49 -20.16 -4.28
CA PHE A 101 -5.83 -19.93 -5.57
C PHE A 101 -4.70 -20.93 -5.83
N MET A 102 -3.82 -21.17 -4.85
CA MET A 102 -2.76 -22.16 -4.99
C MET A 102 -3.29 -23.58 -5.20
N HIS A 103 -4.38 -23.95 -4.52
CA HIS A 103 -5.00 -25.27 -4.68
C HIS A 103 -5.62 -25.44 -6.06
N ASP A 104 -6.39 -24.46 -6.50
CA ASP A 104 -7.11 -24.50 -7.78
C ASP A 104 -6.13 -24.47 -8.96
N GLU A 105 -5.11 -23.60 -8.90
CA GLU A 105 -4.06 -23.53 -9.92
C GLU A 105 -3.31 -24.86 -10.02
N GLU A 106 -2.95 -25.47 -8.90
CA GLU A 106 -2.27 -26.77 -8.90
C GLU A 106 -3.14 -27.88 -9.51
N HIS A 107 -4.43 -27.90 -9.16
CA HIS A 107 -5.38 -28.86 -9.69
C HIS A 107 -5.62 -28.67 -11.19
N GLU A 108 -5.80 -27.43 -11.65
CA GLU A 108 -6.02 -27.10 -13.06
C GLU A 108 -4.80 -27.42 -13.92
N LEU A 109 -3.59 -27.07 -13.46
CA LEU A 109 -2.35 -27.39 -14.17
C LEU A 109 -2.14 -28.90 -14.25
N HIS A 110 -2.46 -29.64 -13.19
CA HIS A 110 -2.35 -31.10 -13.19
C HIS A 110 -3.28 -31.74 -14.24
N ILE A 111 -4.56 -31.35 -14.28
CA ILE A 111 -5.53 -31.85 -15.27
C ILE A 111 -5.09 -31.49 -16.70
N LYS A 112 -4.61 -30.27 -16.93
CA LYS A 112 -4.15 -29.85 -18.26
C LYS A 112 -2.91 -30.61 -18.70
N CYS A 113 -1.97 -30.89 -17.79
CA CYS A 113 -0.81 -31.72 -18.10
C CYS A 113 -1.23 -33.12 -18.56
N THR A 114 -2.09 -33.80 -17.79
CA THR A 114 -2.51 -35.18 -18.10
C THR A 114 -3.34 -35.26 -19.38
N ALA A 115 -4.18 -34.27 -19.67
CA ALA A 115 -4.92 -34.19 -20.93
C ALA A 115 -3.98 -34.02 -22.13
N LEU A 116 -2.97 -33.15 -22.01
CA LEU A 116 -2.04 -32.84 -23.09
C LEU A 116 -0.99 -33.93 -23.35
N GLU A 117 -0.77 -34.85 -22.40
CA GLU A 117 0.16 -35.98 -22.59
C GLU A 117 -0.19 -36.84 -23.81
N VAL A 118 -1.49 -36.96 -24.13
CA VAL A 118 -1.96 -37.74 -25.29
C VAL A 118 -1.89 -36.93 -26.58
N ASP A 119 -2.29 -35.66 -26.54
CA ASP A 119 -2.44 -34.82 -27.75
C ASP A 119 -1.13 -34.14 -28.18
N ASN A 120 -0.32 -33.67 -27.23
CA ASN A 120 0.90 -32.92 -27.49
C ASN A 120 1.96 -33.12 -26.38
N PRO A 121 2.75 -34.22 -26.45
CA PRO A 121 3.72 -34.56 -25.42
C PRO A 121 4.80 -33.47 -25.17
N PRO A 122 5.35 -32.78 -26.19
CA PRO A 122 6.29 -31.69 -25.96
C PRO A 122 5.71 -30.52 -25.15
N LEU A 123 4.45 -30.14 -25.42
CA LEU A 123 3.79 -29.07 -24.66
C LEU A 123 3.46 -29.54 -23.23
N ALA A 124 3.04 -30.79 -23.07
CA ALA A 124 2.81 -31.39 -21.74
C ALA A 124 4.09 -31.36 -20.89
N LEU A 125 5.26 -31.68 -21.47
CA LEU A 125 6.54 -31.60 -20.76
C LEU A 125 6.87 -30.17 -20.29
N GLN A 126 6.64 -29.16 -21.14
CA GLN A 126 6.85 -27.75 -20.76
C GLN A 126 5.90 -27.32 -19.63
N LEU A 127 4.63 -27.70 -19.73
CA LEU A 127 3.64 -27.39 -18.70
C LEU A 127 3.97 -28.09 -17.38
N GLN A 128 4.49 -29.32 -17.43
CA GLN A 128 4.94 -30.06 -16.27
C GLN A 128 6.14 -29.40 -15.58
N GLN A 129 7.11 -28.89 -16.36
CA GLN A 129 8.24 -28.13 -15.80
C GLN A 129 7.76 -26.86 -15.09
N HIS A 130 6.86 -26.09 -15.72
CA HIS A 130 6.26 -24.92 -15.10
C HIS A 130 5.47 -25.29 -13.83
N PHE A 131 4.67 -26.37 -13.88
CA PHE A 131 3.92 -26.86 -12.72
C PHE A 131 4.83 -27.24 -11.55
N GLN A 132 5.96 -27.91 -11.80
CA GLN A 132 6.95 -28.23 -10.77
C GLN A 132 7.52 -26.98 -10.10
N GLU A 133 7.80 -25.92 -10.87
CA GLU A 133 8.24 -24.64 -10.31
C GLU A 133 7.15 -24.01 -9.43
N ARG A 134 5.91 -23.96 -9.93
CA ARG A 134 4.76 -23.42 -9.19
C ARG A 134 4.53 -24.14 -7.86
N ILE A 135 4.53 -25.47 -7.84
CA ILE A 135 4.37 -26.25 -6.60
C ILE A 135 5.45 -25.91 -5.58
N ARG A 136 6.70 -25.72 -6.02
CA ARG A 136 7.81 -25.37 -5.11
C ARG A 136 7.58 -24.02 -4.44
N PHE A 137 7.15 -23.01 -5.20
CA PHE A 137 6.80 -21.70 -4.63
C PHE A 137 5.56 -21.79 -3.74
N ASN A 138 4.51 -22.48 -4.18
CA ASN A 138 3.29 -22.65 -3.40
C ASN A 138 3.55 -23.41 -2.09
N ALA A 139 4.47 -24.38 -2.09
CA ALA A 139 4.91 -25.06 -0.86
C ALA A 139 5.60 -24.10 0.12
N LEU A 140 6.45 -23.18 -0.38
CA LEU A 140 7.06 -22.14 0.44
C LEU A 140 6.02 -21.15 0.98
N HIS A 141 5.08 -20.71 0.14
CA HIS A 141 3.99 -19.82 0.56
C HIS A 141 3.13 -20.48 1.65
N ARG A 142 2.71 -21.73 1.44
CA ARG A 142 2.00 -22.51 2.47
C ARG A 142 2.81 -22.60 3.77
N HIS A 143 4.12 -22.87 3.68
CA HIS A 143 4.98 -22.92 4.86
C HIS A 143 4.97 -21.61 5.65
N HIS A 144 5.15 -20.47 4.98
CA HIS A 144 5.11 -19.16 5.61
C HIS A 144 3.74 -18.83 6.19
N LEU A 145 2.66 -19.11 5.45
CA LEU A 145 1.29 -18.90 5.93
C LEU A 145 1.04 -19.72 7.20
N PHE A 146 1.38 -21.01 7.22
CA PHE A 146 1.19 -21.84 8.41
C PHE A 146 2.13 -21.48 9.57
N ALA A 147 3.25 -20.81 9.32
CA ALA A 147 4.10 -20.28 10.37
C ALA A 147 3.42 -19.12 11.15
N ILE A 148 2.49 -18.39 10.54
CA ILE A 148 1.72 -17.31 11.19
C ILE A 148 0.99 -17.83 12.43
N LYS A 149 0.47 -19.06 12.38
CA LYS A 149 -0.21 -19.71 13.52
C LYS A 149 0.66 -19.88 14.76
N LYS A 150 1.99 -19.77 14.61
CA LYS A 150 2.98 -19.93 15.68
C LYS A 150 3.45 -18.59 16.25
N LEU A 151 3.00 -17.47 15.69
CA LEU A 151 3.38 -16.15 16.17
C LEU A 151 2.76 -15.87 17.55
N PRO A 152 3.48 -15.16 18.44
CA PRO A 152 2.91 -14.70 19.69
C PRO A 152 1.76 -13.73 19.39
N GLY A 153 0.62 -13.91 20.08
CA GLY A 153 -0.58 -13.10 19.86
C GLY A 153 -1.53 -13.63 18.78
N PHE A 154 -1.23 -14.77 18.15
CA PHE A 154 -2.18 -15.43 17.26
C PHE A 154 -3.38 -15.98 18.04
N ASP A 155 -4.59 -15.53 17.72
CA ASP A 155 -5.84 -16.05 18.30
C ASP A 155 -6.24 -17.38 17.62
N PRO A 156 -6.35 -18.49 18.39
CA PRO A 156 -6.80 -19.79 17.87
C PRO A 156 -8.14 -19.78 17.14
N HIS A 157 -9.05 -18.85 17.42
CA HIS A 157 -10.33 -18.76 16.70
C HIS A 157 -10.14 -18.47 15.20
N ASN A 158 -9.05 -17.81 14.82
CA ASN A 158 -8.75 -17.45 13.43
C ASN A 158 -8.16 -18.60 12.61
N ILE A 159 -8.04 -19.81 13.17
CA ILE A 159 -7.56 -21.00 12.44
C ILE A 159 -8.45 -21.31 11.22
N ASN A 160 -9.73 -20.97 11.29
CA ASN A 160 -10.71 -21.15 10.21
C ASN A 160 -10.33 -20.40 8.91
N TYR A 161 -9.49 -19.36 8.96
CA TYR A 161 -9.03 -18.65 7.75
C TYR A 161 -7.89 -19.37 7.02
N PHE A 162 -7.24 -20.34 7.68
CA PHE A 162 -6.12 -21.10 7.13
C PHE A 162 -6.59 -22.46 6.57
N CYS A 163 -7.71 -22.44 5.86
CA CYS A 163 -8.22 -23.58 5.10
C CYS A 163 -8.50 -23.15 3.67
N ILE A 164 -8.61 -24.14 2.77
CA ILE A 164 -9.01 -23.92 1.39
C ILE A 164 -10.50 -23.52 1.40
N GLY A 165 -10.83 -22.43 0.74
CA GLY A 165 -12.20 -21.98 0.56
C GLY A 165 -12.89 -22.67 -0.61
N THR A 166 -14.16 -22.36 -0.82
CA THR A 166 -14.88 -22.74 -2.04
C THR A 166 -14.71 -21.62 -3.07
N TYR A 167 -14.06 -21.92 -4.19
CA TYR A 167 -14.03 -21.01 -5.32
C TYR A 167 -15.44 -20.88 -5.91
N VAL A 168 -16.03 -19.69 -5.75
CA VAL A 168 -17.22 -19.32 -6.53
C VAL A 168 -16.69 -18.75 -7.82
N GLY A 169 -16.58 -19.60 -8.84
CA GLY A 169 -16.15 -19.14 -10.14
C GLY A 169 -17.02 -18.00 -10.60
N GLN A 170 -16.37 -16.93 -11.07
CA GLN A 170 -17.03 -15.99 -11.94
C GLN A 170 -17.41 -16.80 -13.18
N GLN A 171 -18.67 -17.24 -13.23
CA GLN A 171 -19.21 -17.85 -14.43
C GLN A 171 -19.02 -16.80 -15.52
N ASN A 172 -18.02 -17.00 -16.37
CA ASN A 172 -17.86 -16.21 -17.57
C ASN A 172 -18.95 -16.70 -18.53
N SER A 173 -20.20 -16.32 -18.24
CA SER A 173 -21.26 -16.31 -19.23
C SER A 173 -20.81 -15.27 -20.26
N MET A 174 -20.27 -15.72 -21.38
CA MET A 174 -20.26 -14.93 -22.60
C MET A 174 -21.73 -14.72 -23.03
N ALA A 175 -22.43 -13.84 -22.33
CA ALA A 175 -23.61 -13.16 -22.85
C ALA A 175 -23.10 -11.76 -23.22
N VAL A 176 -22.98 -11.53 -24.53
CA VAL A 176 -22.84 -10.19 -25.07
C VAL A 176 -24.22 -9.57 -24.91
N ASP A 177 -24.40 -8.70 -23.92
CA ASP A 177 -25.59 -7.87 -23.79
C ASP A 177 -25.20 -6.41 -23.52
N GLU A 178 -26.04 -5.55 -24.08
CA GLU A 178 -25.85 -4.15 -24.41
C GLU A 178 -25.51 -3.24 -23.22
N VAL A 179 -24.72 -2.20 -23.51
CA VAL A 179 -24.44 -1.11 -22.58
C VAL A 179 -25.69 -0.24 -22.48
N GLU A 180 -26.49 -0.43 -21.42
CA GLU A 180 -27.39 0.60 -20.92
C GLU A 180 -26.66 1.45 -19.88
N GLU A 181 -26.52 2.73 -20.21
CA GLU A 181 -25.94 3.81 -19.43
C GLU A 181 -26.87 4.12 -18.23
N SER A 182 -26.41 3.84 -17.00
CA SER A 182 -27.17 4.15 -15.77
C SER A 182 -26.28 4.76 -14.69
N GLY A 183 -26.31 6.09 -14.64
CA GLY A 183 -26.38 6.93 -13.43
C GLY A 183 -25.34 6.74 -12.32
N ASP A 184 -24.41 7.70 -12.25
CA ASP A 184 -23.58 7.99 -11.07
C ASP A 184 -24.45 8.18 -9.82
N VAL A 185 -24.34 7.26 -8.86
CA VAL A 185 -24.77 7.47 -7.47
C VAL A 185 -23.50 7.64 -6.65
N TRP A 186 -23.21 8.90 -6.32
CA TRP A 186 -22.20 9.26 -5.34
C TRP A 186 -22.63 8.71 -3.98
N PHE A 187 -21.85 7.79 -3.42
CA PHE A 187 -21.92 7.46 -2.00
C PHE A 187 -21.41 8.68 -1.22
N GLU A 188 -22.27 9.29 -0.41
CA GLU A 188 -21.85 10.25 0.61
C GLU A 188 -21.03 9.47 1.66
N ASP A 189 -19.74 9.79 1.78
CA ASP A 189 -18.88 9.28 2.84
C ASP A 189 -19.31 9.94 4.17
N ASP A 190 -19.67 9.11 5.14
CA ASP A 190 -19.98 9.49 6.53
C ASP A 190 -18.72 10.06 7.22
N GLU A 191 -18.41 11.34 7.01
CA GLU A 191 -17.33 12.08 7.72
C GLU A 191 -17.57 12.17 9.25
N ASP A 192 -18.79 11.88 9.72
CA ASP A 192 -19.19 12.05 11.13
C ASP A 192 -18.57 11.00 12.08
N ASP A 193 -18.15 9.83 11.59
CA ASP A 193 -17.61 8.75 12.46
C ASP A 193 -16.14 8.99 12.86
N LEU A 194 -15.36 9.65 12.01
CA LEU A 194 -13.95 9.97 12.29
C LEU A 194 -13.80 11.03 13.38
N ASN A 195 -14.72 11.99 13.46
CA ASN A 195 -14.67 13.07 14.44
C ASN A 195 -15.04 12.56 15.86
N ALA A 196 -15.98 11.61 15.95
CA ALA A 196 -16.38 10.98 17.21
C ALA A 196 -15.27 10.10 17.83
N ARG A 197 -14.49 9.42 16.98
CA ARG A 197 -13.36 8.60 17.43
C ARG A 197 -12.18 9.45 17.91
N TRP A 198 -12.00 10.67 17.38
CA TRP A 198 -10.96 11.60 17.79
C TRP A 198 -11.23 12.22 19.17
N THR A 199 -12.46 12.66 19.44
CA THR A 199 -12.84 13.27 20.73
C THR A 199 -12.73 12.30 21.90
N THR A 200 -13.14 11.04 21.70
CA THR A 200 -13.10 10.00 22.74
C THR A 200 -11.67 9.66 23.20
N VAL A 201 -10.70 9.70 22.28
CA VAL A 201 -9.29 9.39 22.59
C VAL A 201 -8.59 10.57 23.26
N VAL A 202 -8.98 11.81 22.93
CA VAL A 202 -8.43 13.02 23.57
C VAL A 202 -8.98 13.22 25.00
N ASP A 203 -10.26 12.90 25.22
CA ASP A 203 -10.89 13.03 26.54
C ASP A 203 -10.40 11.97 27.55
N THR A 204 -10.07 10.75 27.08
CA THR A 204 -9.48 9.71 27.94
C THR A 204 -8.01 10.01 28.29
N ALA A 205 -7.25 10.61 27.37
CA ALA A 205 -5.87 11.02 27.62
C ALA A 205 -5.74 12.22 28.58
N THR A 206 -6.78 13.04 28.72
CA THR A 206 -6.78 14.20 29.64
C THR A 206 -7.34 13.85 31.03
N ALA A 207 -8.17 12.81 31.15
CA ALA A 207 -8.70 12.34 32.43
C ALA A 207 -7.66 11.60 33.30
N ASP A 208 -6.66 10.95 32.68
CA ASP A 208 -5.57 10.25 33.39
C ASP A 208 -4.39 11.17 33.78
N ALA A 209 -4.51 12.49 33.54
CA ALA A 209 -3.46 13.49 33.80
C ALA A 209 -3.81 14.51 34.90
N LEU A 210 -4.86 14.26 35.70
CA LEU A 210 -5.21 14.99 36.93
C LEU A 210 -5.28 14.05 38.12
#